data_AF-A0A9X9S7A2-F1
#
_entry.id   AF-A0A9X9S7A2-F1
#
_cell.length_a   1.000
_cell.length_b   1.000
_cell.length_c   1.000
_cell.angle_alpha   90.00
_cell.angle_beta   90.00
_cell.angle_gamma   90.00
#
_symmetry.space_group_name_H-M   'P 1'
#
loop_
_entity.id
_entity.type
_entity.pdbx_description
1 polymer ?
#
loop_
_entity_poly.entity_id
_entity_poly.type
_entity_poly.pdbx_seq_one_letter_code
_entity_poly.pdbx_strand_id
1 'polypeptide(L)'
;MAIGILITLIVAIICGLFSNIGIVRFARTEKVGEAFAFGEIKKKIEEIGWANYIIALIVLVIVMVVIVFALAIIPIIGWILMFAAFPFLNILSARFISNLYDSAETA
;
A
#
# COMPACT_ATOMS: atom_id res chain seq x y z
N MET A 1 -10.20 -27.75 2.81
CA MET A 1 -9.64 -26.63 3.61
C MET A 1 -8.43 -25.98 2.94
N ALA A 2 -7.37 -26.73 2.59
CA ALA A 2 -6.14 -26.15 2.00
C ALA A 2 -6.36 -25.34 0.70
N ILE A 3 -7.20 -25.83 -0.23
CA ILE A 3 -7.51 -25.13 -1.48
C ILE A 3 -8.22 -23.80 -1.23
N GLY A 4 -9.15 -23.76 -0.27
CA GLY A 4 -9.86 -22.54 0.09
C GLY A 4 -8.92 -21.45 0.61
N ILE A 5 -7.98 -21.82 1.50
CA ILE A 5 -6.97 -20.89 2.03
C ILE A 5 -6.11 -20.31 0.92
N LEU A 6 -5.66 -21.14 -0.02
CA LEU A 6 -4.84 -20.69 -1.15
C LEU A 6 -5.59 -19.66 -2.01
N ILE A 7 -6.86 -19.93 -2.33
CA ILE A 7 -7.70 -19.01 -3.12
C ILE A 7 -7.87 -17.68 -2.38
N THR A 8 -8.18 -17.72 -1.07
CA THR A 8 -8.35 -16.50 -0.27
C THR A 8 -7.07 -15.67 -0.24
N LEU A 9 -5.89 -16.30 -0.10
CA LEU A 9 -4.61 -15.58 -0.11
C LEU A 9 -4.36 -14.88 -1.45
N ILE A 10 -4.61 -15.57 -2.56
CA ILE A 10 -4.43 -14.98 -3.90
C ILE A 10 -5.38 -13.79 -4.07
N VAL A 11 -6.66 -13.95 -3.72
CA VAL A 11 -7.65 -12.87 -3.81
C VAL A 11 -7.27 -11.70 -2.91
N ALA A 12 -6.82 -11.95 -1.68
CA ALA A 12 -6.38 -10.91 -0.76
C ALA A 12 -5.21 -10.10 -1.30
N ILE A 13 -4.21 -10.76 -1.91
CA ILE A 13 -3.07 -10.10 -2.54
C ILE A 13 -3.55 -9.23 -3.70
N ILE A 14 -4.40 -9.75 -4.59
CA ILE A 14 -4.93 -9.00 -5.72
C ILE A 14 -5.72 -7.79 -5.22
N CYS A 15 -6.64 -7.97 -4.26
CA CYS A 15 -7.39 -6.87 -3.67
C CYS A 15 -6.46 -5.82 -3.03
N GLY A 16 -5.40 -6.25 -2.33
CA GLY A 16 -4.42 -5.35 -1.73
C GLY A 16 -3.68 -4.51 -2.79
N LEU A 17 -3.25 -5.13 -3.88
CA LEU A 17 -2.59 -4.43 -4.99
C LEU A 17 -3.50 -3.37 -5.61
N PHE A 18 -4.76 -3.68 -5.86
CA PHE A 18 -5.69 -2.71 -6.46
C PHE A 18 -6.15 -1.63 -5.47
N SER A 19 -6.28 -1.99 -4.19
CA SER A 19 -6.74 -1.09 -3.12
C SER A 19 -5.84 0.14 -2.96
N ASN A 20 -4.51 -0.01 -3.03
CA ASN A 20 -3.58 1.11 -2.86
C ASN A 20 -3.84 2.25 -3.86
N ILE A 21 -4.02 1.91 -5.14
CA ILE A 21 -4.32 2.87 -6.21
C ILE A 21 -5.78 3.35 -6.13
N GLY A 22 -6.70 2.44 -5.81
CA GLY A 22 -8.12 2.76 -5.64
C GLY A 22 -8.36 3.81 -4.56
N ILE A 23 -7.68 3.70 -3.41
CA ILE A 23 -7.77 4.67 -2.31
C ILE A 23 -7.27 6.05 -2.74
N VAL A 24 -6.12 6.12 -3.43
CA VAL A 24 -5.60 7.40 -3.93
C VAL A 24 -6.55 8.04 -4.94
N ARG A 25 -7.09 7.23 -5.86
CA ARG A 25 -8.03 7.70 -6.88
C ARG A 25 -9.33 8.19 -6.26
N PHE A 26 -9.85 7.49 -5.25
CA PHE A 26 -10.97 7.95 -4.44
C PHE A 26 -10.68 9.29 -3.77
N ALA A 27 -9.52 9.43 -3.13
CA ALA A 27 -9.13 10.66 -2.46
C ALA A 27 -9.01 11.86 -3.42
N ARG A 28 -8.60 11.63 -4.67
CA ARG A 28 -8.44 12.70 -5.69
C ARG A 28 -9.72 13.07 -6.41
N THR A 29 -10.62 12.11 -6.60
CA THR A 29 -11.87 12.29 -7.36
C THR A 29 -13.05 12.60 -6.45
N GLU A 30 -12.89 12.43 -5.14
CA GLU A 30 -13.91 12.61 -4.09
C GLU A 30 -15.17 11.74 -4.31
N LYS A 31 -15.06 10.68 -5.12
CA LYS A 31 -16.16 9.78 -5.48
C LYS A 31 -15.85 8.35 -5.09
N VAL A 32 -16.63 7.80 -4.15
CA VAL A 32 -16.43 6.43 -3.63
C VAL A 32 -16.42 5.38 -4.74
N GLY A 33 -17.22 5.58 -5.80
CA GLY A 33 -17.27 4.67 -6.95
C GLY A 33 -15.95 4.55 -7.71
N GLU A 34 -15.10 5.58 -7.69
CA GLU A 34 -13.81 5.57 -8.38
C GLU A 34 -12.77 4.69 -7.67
N ALA A 35 -12.99 4.35 -6.39
CA ALA A 35 -12.18 3.37 -5.66
C ALA A 35 -12.26 1.96 -6.27
N PHE A 36 -13.35 1.66 -6.98
CA PHE A 36 -13.67 0.34 -7.54
C PHE A 36 -13.67 0.34 -9.07
N ALA A 37 -13.26 1.43 -9.71
CA ALA A 37 -13.14 1.50 -11.15
C ALA A 37 -11.89 0.74 -11.62
N PHE A 38 -11.98 -0.60 -11.56
CA PHE A 38 -10.88 -1.54 -11.79
C PHE A 38 -10.20 -1.37 -13.15
N GLY A 39 -10.93 -0.95 -14.19
CA GLY A 39 -10.37 -0.68 -15.52
C GLY A 39 -9.35 0.46 -15.47
N GLU A 40 -9.72 1.59 -14.88
CA GLU A 40 -8.86 2.77 -14.74
C GLU A 40 -7.71 2.52 -13.75
N ILE A 41 -7.98 1.78 -12.67
CA ILE A 41 -6.95 1.36 -11.71
C ILE A 41 -5.89 0.49 -12.39
N LYS A 42 -6.32 -0.51 -13.17
CA LYS A 42 -5.43 -1.39 -13.93
C LYS A 42 -4.60 -0.59 -14.94
N LYS A 43 -5.24 0.31 -15.68
CA LYS A 43 -4.56 1.20 -16.62
C LYS A 43 -3.49 2.04 -15.92
N LYS A 44 -3.80 2.59 -14.74
CA LYS A 44 -2.82 3.37 -13.97
C LYS A 44 -1.64 2.53 -13.49
N ILE A 45 -1.89 1.29 -13.05
CA ILE A 45 -0.80 0.35 -12.69
C ILE A 45 0.05 0.00 -13.91
N GLU A 46 -0.56 -0.16 -15.09
CA GLU A 46 0.14 -0.40 -16.35
C GLU A 46 1.00 0.80 -16.77
N GLU A 47 0.52 2.03 -16.58
CA GLU A 47 1.29 3.27 -16.80
C GLU A 47 2.52 3.36 -15.88
N ILE A 48 2.38 2.98 -14.59
CA ILE A 48 3.52 2.88 -13.65
C ILE A 48 4.48 1.74 -14.06
N GLY A 49 3.93 0.69 -14.68
CA GLY A 49 4.59 -0.56 -14.99
C GLY A 49 4.49 -1.55 -13.82
N TRP A 50 3.92 -2.74 -14.08
CA TRP A 50 3.67 -3.77 -13.06
C TRP A 50 4.90 -4.15 -12.23
N ALA A 51 6.07 -4.29 -12.85
CA ALA A 51 7.31 -4.63 -12.14
C ALA A 51 7.72 -3.50 -11.19
N ASN A 52 7.76 -2.26 -11.67
CA ASN A 52 8.11 -1.07 -10.87
C ASN A 52 7.12 -0.87 -9.73
N TYR A 53 5.82 -1.06 -9.99
CA TYR A 53 4.77 -0.97 -9.00
C TYR A 53 4.96 -1.98 -7.87
N ILE A 54 5.15 -3.26 -8.21
CA ILE A 54 5.37 -4.32 -7.21
C ILE A 54 6.65 -4.05 -6.41
N ILE A 55 7.74 -3.66 -7.06
CA ILE A 55 9.00 -3.31 -6.39
C ILE A 55 8.79 -2.16 -5.42
N ALA A 56 8.10 -1.09 -5.82
CA ALA A 56 7.83 0.05 -4.96
C ALA A 56 7.04 -0.35 -3.70
N LEU A 57 6.01 -1.20 -3.85
CA LEU A 57 5.25 -1.71 -2.70
C LEU A 57 6.09 -2.61 -1.79
N ILE A 58 6.94 -3.47 -2.36
CA ILE A 58 7.86 -4.30 -1.58
C ILE A 58 8.82 -3.43 -0.78
N VAL A 59 9.41 -2.40 -1.39
CA VAL A 59 10.30 -1.45 -0.71
C VAL A 59 9.57 -0.77 0.45
N LEU A 60 8.34 -0.29 0.22
CA LEU A 60 7.52 0.31 1.27
C LEU A 60 7.30 -0.68 2.44
N VAL A 61 6.89 -1.91 2.15
CA VAL A 61 6.67 -2.95 3.17
C VAL A 61 7.95 -3.24 3.94
N ILE A 62 9.09 -3.38 3.26
CA ILE A 62 10.39 -3.63 3.91
C ILE A 62 10.73 -2.49 4.87
N VAL A 63 10.62 -1.23 4.43
CA VAL A 63 10.90 -0.05 5.28
C VAL A 63 10.00 -0.05 6.51
N MET A 64 8.71 -0.30 6.33
CA MET A 64 7.73 -0.35 7.43
C MET A 64 8.05 -1.48 8.41
N VAL A 65 8.34 -2.68 7.91
CA VAL A 65 8.70 -3.84 8.74
C VAL A 65 9.98 -3.57 9.53
N VAL A 66 11.01 -2.99 8.90
CA VAL A 66 12.27 -2.67 9.58
C VAL A 66 12.05 -1.69 10.74
N ILE A 67 11.25 -0.63 10.53
CA ILE A 67 10.96 0.35 11.58
C ILE A 67 10.17 -0.30 12.72
N VAL A 68 9.10 -1.02 12.41
CA VAL A 68 8.26 -1.70 13.42
C VAL A 68 9.06 -2.73 14.19
N PHE A 69 9.88 -3.53 13.51
CA PHE A 69 10.72 -4.55 14.13
C PHE A 69 11.78 -3.92 15.04
N ALA A 70 12.44 -2.85 14.61
CA ALA A 70 13.40 -2.12 15.43
C ALA A 70 12.76 -1.59 16.73
N LEU A 71 11.54 -1.04 16.66
CA LEU A 71 10.80 -0.57 17.83
C LEU A 71 10.35 -1.72 18.73
N ALA A 72 9.97 -2.87 18.15
CA ALA A 72 9.51 -4.04 18.90
C ALA A 72 10.62 -4.71 19.72
N ILE A 73 11.89 -4.58 19.30
CA ILE A 73 13.05 -5.11 20.07
C ILE A 73 13.23 -4.34 21.39
N ILE A 74 12.80 -3.08 21.47
CA ILE A 74 13.02 -2.24 22.65
C ILE A 74 12.06 -2.69 23.78
N PRO A 75 12.57 -3.24 24.89
CA PRO A 75 11.71 -3.68 25.98
C PRO A 75 11.07 -2.48 26.69
N ILE A 76 9.85 -2.68 27.20
CA ILE A 76 9.08 -1.74 28.05
C ILE A 76 8.61 -0.45 27.35
N ILE A 77 9.48 0.30 26.66
CA ILE A 77 9.13 1.58 26.03
C ILE A 77 8.78 1.45 24.53
N GLY A 78 9.16 0.34 23.89
CA GLY A 78 8.98 0.15 22.45
C GLY A 78 7.53 0.27 21.98
N TRP A 79 6.57 -0.22 22.77
CA TRP A 79 5.14 -0.14 22.43
C TRP A 79 4.59 1.30 22.50
N ILE A 80 5.10 2.14 23.41
CA ILE A 80 4.72 3.56 23.49
C ILE A 80 5.27 4.31 22.29
N LEU A 81 6.54 4.07 21.95
CA LEU A 81 7.16 4.64 20.76
C LEU A 81 6.46 4.18 19.48
N MET A 82 6.03 2.91 19.42
CA MET A 82 5.28 2.39 18.29
C MET A 82 3.92 3.08 18.15
N PHE A 83 3.21 3.32 19.25
CA PHE A 83 1.96 4.07 19.23
C PHE A 83 2.15 5.50 18.72
N ALA A 84 3.21 6.17 19.19
CA ALA A 84 3.57 7.51 18.71
C ALA A 84 4.01 7.50 17.24
N ALA A 85 4.72 6.48 16.77
CA ALA A 85 5.21 6.35 15.40
C ALA A 85 4.10 6.01 14.40
N PHE A 86 3.05 5.29 14.83
CA PHE A 86 1.98 4.81 13.95
C PHE A 86 1.35 5.88 13.04
N PRO A 87 0.94 7.07 13.52
CA PRO A 87 0.42 8.12 12.65
C PRO A 87 1.44 8.58 11.60
N PHE A 88 2.71 8.71 11.98
CA PHE A 88 3.78 9.10 11.04
C PHE A 88 4.01 8.03 9.97
N LEU A 89 4.00 6.75 10.36
CA LEU A 89 4.14 5.63 9.44
C LEU A 89 2.97 5.57 8.43
N ASN A 90 1.75 5.87 8.88
CA ASN A 90 0.59 5.96 7.99
C ASN A 90 0.66 7.16 7.04
N ILE A 91 1.14 8.32 7.50
CA ILE A 91 1.35 9.47 6.62
C ILE A 91 2.46 9.17 5.59
N LEU A 92 3.53 8.50 6.01
CA LEU A 92 4.63 8.10 5.13
C LEU A 92 4.14 7.13 4.05
N SER A 93 3.37 6.10 4.43
CA SER A 93 2.83 5.13 3.46
C SER A 93 1.85 5.80 2.50
N ALA A 94 0.92 6.62 3.01
CA ALA A 94 -0.03 7.36 2.18
C ALA A 94 0.67 8.30 1.19
N ARG A 95 1.68 9.05 1.64
CA ARG A 95 2.49 9.92 0.78
C ARG A 95 3.26 9.14 -0.27
N PHE A 96 3.88 8.04 0.11
CA PHE A 96 4.62 7.19 -0.83
C PHE A 96 3.71 6.66 -1.94
N ILE A 97 2.53 6.14 -1.57
CA ILE A 97 1.56 5.61 -2.55
C ILE A 97 1.00 6.74 -3.43
N SER A 98 0.74 7.93 -2.89
CA SER A 98 0.35 9.10 -3.69
C SER A 98 1.42 9.45 -4.72
N ASN A 99 2.68 9.57 -4.29
CA ASN A 99 3.78 9.91 -5.19
C ASN A 99 3.99 8.83 -6.27
N LEU A 100 3.81 7.55 -5.91
CA LEU A 100 3.86 6.45 -6.85
C LEU A 100 2.73 6.56 -7.89
N TYR A 101 1.53 6.93 -7.46
CA TYR A 101 0.41 7.21 -8.37
C TYR A 101 0.72 8.38 -9.31
N ASP A 102 1.30 9.48 -8.80
CA ASP A 102 1.70 10.66 -9.56
C ASP A 102 2.82 10.40 -10.57
N SER A 103 3.71 9.46 -10.25
CA SER A 103 4.88 9.17 -11.09
C SER A 103 4.50 8.75 -12.52
N ALA A 104 3.33 8.13 -12.68
CA ALA A 104 2.80 7.74 -13.98
C ALA A 104 2.16 8.88 -14.78
N GLU A 105 1.94 10.06 -14.19
CA GLU A 105 1.49 11.25 -14.93
C GLU A 105 2.67 12.04 -15.53
N THR A 106 3.89 11.79 -15.06
CA THR A 106 5.10 12.58 -15.41
C THR A 106 6.06 11.84 -16.35
N ALA A 107 5.63 10.73 -16.96
CA ALA A 107 6.46 9.88 -17.84
C ALA A 107 6.05 9.97 -19.31
#